data_AF-A0A7C5GSA2-F1
#
_entry.id   AF-A0A7C5GSA2-F1
#
_cell.length_a   1.000
_cell.length_b   1.000
_cell.length_c   1.000
_cell.angle_alpha   90.00
_cell.angle_beta   90.00
_cell.angle_gamma   90.00
#
_symmetry.space_group_name_H-M   'P 1'
#
loop_
_entity.id
_entity.type
_entity.pdbx_description
1 polymer ?
#
loop_
_entity_poly.entity_id
_entity_poly.type
_entity_poly.pdbx_seq_one_letter_code
_entity_poly.pdbx_strand_id
1 'polypeptide(L)'
;MKITLTEEEYRRLLELVEAGLWVFHSYDEGNDPEADAHRALAEKLCQQALEAKMNHLVYWSEEQQRCYPTQLLEERVMSRVDRYDDFRFWDGLAERLAWRDLEEQVGRRALERMDRFERGNMLSEIEAWYDEEFHRHGLENLRMKSRPPKNVN
;
A
#
# COMPACT_ATOMS: atom_id res chain seq x y z
N MET A 1 -28.21 -7.52 7.48
CA MET A 1 -28.11 -6.05 7.60
C MET A 1 -28.53 -5.42 6.28
N LYS A 2 -29.18 -4.24 6.27
CA LYS A 2 -29.52 -3.47 5.06
C LYS A 2 -28.97 -2.05 5.23
N ILE A 3 -28.24 -1.57 4.23
CA ILE A 3 -27.74 -0.19 4.14
C ILE A 3 -28.28 0.38 2.83
N THR A 4 -28.79 1.61 2.85
CA THR A 4 -29.23 2.32 1.65
C THR A 4 -28.17 3.35 1.29
N LEU A 5 -27.70 3.31 0.05
CA LEU A 5 -26.70 4.21 -0.50
C LEU A 5 -27.25 4.87 -1.76
N THR A 6 -26.92 6.13 -1.97
CA THR A 6 -27.04 6.79 -3.27
C THR A 6 -26.04 6.19 -4.27
N GLU A 7 -26.26 6.41 -5.56
CA GLU A 7 -25.32 5.98 -6.61
C GLU A 7 -23.90 6.53 -6.38
N GLU A 8 -23.79 7.79 -5.96
CA GLU A 8 -22.51 8.44 -5.66
C GLU A 8 -21.82 7.85 -4.42
N GLU A 9 -22.57 7.51 -3.37
CA GLU A 9 -22.01 6.80 -2.21
C GLU A 9 -21.59 5.38 -2.57
N TYR A 10 -22.36 4.69 -3.42
CA TYR A 10 -22.02 3.36 -3.89
C TYR A 10 -20.74 3.36 -4.75
N ARG A 11 -20.59 4.36 -5.63
CA ARG A 11 -19.35 4.58 -6.38
C ARG A 11 -18.15 4.77 -5.46
N ARG A 12 -18.30 5.57 -4.38
CA ARG A 12 -17.23 5.75 -3.38
C ARG A 12 -16.92 4.47 -2.61
N LEU A 13 -17.94 3.68 -2.29
CA LEU A 13 -17.74 2.38 -1.68
C LEU A 13 -16.92 1.46 -2.59
N LEU A 14 -17.23 1.40 -3.88
CA LEU A 14 -16.46 0.62 -4.85
C LEU A 14 -15.01 1.09 -4.93
N GLU A 15 -14.74 2.41 -4.96
CA GLU A 15 -13.36 2.94 -4.89
C GLU A 15 -12.62 2.46 -3.63
N LEU A 16 -13.27 2.49 -2.47
CA LEU A 16 -12.68 2.06 -1.19
C LEU A 16 -12.41 0.56 -1.18
N VAL A 17 -13.32 -0.24 -1.75
CA VAL A 17 -13.17 -1.69 -1.86
C VAL A 17 -12.01 -2.03 -2.78
N GLU A 18 -11.94 -1.44 -3.97
CA GLU A 18 -10.82 -1.63 -4.89
C GLU A 18 -9.49 -1.24 -4.25
N ALA A 19 -9.42 -0.08 -3.58
CA ALA A 19 -8.20 0.33 -2.87
C ALA A 19 -7.80 -0.68 -1.77
N GLY A 20 -8.78 -1.19 -1.02
CA GLY A 20 -8.56 -2.20 0.01
C GLY A 20 -8.06 -3.52 -0.57
N LEU A 21 -8.64 -4.00 -1.68
CA LEU A 21 -8.17 -5.19 -2.38
C LEU A 21 -6.72 -5.04 -2.83
N TRP A 22 -6.36 -3.86 -3.35
CA TRP A 22 -4.97 -3.58 -3.71
C TRP A 22 -4.03 -3.69 -2.51
N VAL A 23 -4.40 -3.09 -1.37
CA VAL A 23 -3.59 -3.19 -0.14
C VAL A 23 -3.49 -4.63 0.36
N PHE A 24 -4.58 -5.40 0.36
CA PHE A 24 -4.60 -6.76 0.92
C PHE A 24 -4.02 -7.84 -0.01
N HIS A 25 -3.95 -7.58 -1.32
CA HIS A 25 -3.70 -8.66 -2.30
C HIS A 25 -2.53 -8.40 -3.24
N SER A 26 -1.98 -7.17 -3.29
CA SER A 26 -0.88 -6.84 -4.20
C SER A 26 0.43 -7.59 -3.91
N TYR A 27 0.59 -8.11 -2.69
CA TYR A 27 1.79 -8.84 -2.26
C TYR A 27 1.54 -10.34 -1.99
N ASP A 28 0.31 -10.83 -2.15
CA ASP A 28 -0.04 -12.23 -1.91
C ASP A 28 0.39 -13.11 -3.11
N GLU A 29 1.24 -14.11 -2.85
CA GLU A 29 1.70 -15.09 -3.85
C GLU A 29 0.63 -16.14 -4.20
N GLY A 30 -0.57 -16.01 -3.62
CA GLY A 30 -1.73 -16.86 -3.82
C GLY A 30 -1.82 -17.92 -2.72
N ASN A 31 -3.05 -18.12 -2.23
CA ASN A 31 -3.50 -19.06 -1.18
C ASN A 31 -3.82 -18.44 0.20
N ASP A 32 -4.05 -17.13 0.34
CA ASP A 32 -4.65 -16.57 1.55
C ASP A 32 -6.20 -16.70 1.56
N PRO A 33 -6.80 -17.51 2.46
CA PRO A 33 -8.25 -17.65 2.54
C PRO A 33 -8.99 -16.35 2.90
N GLU A 34 -8.34 -15.44 3.63
CA GLU A 34 -8.92 -14.13 3.95
C GLU A 34 -8.94 -13.25 2.69
N ALA A 35 -7.94 -13.39 1.82
CA ALA A 35 -7.93 -12.73 0.52
C ALA A 35 -9.09 -13.17 -0.37
N ASP A 36 -9.39 -14.46 -0.39
CA ASP A 36 -10.52 -14.99 -1.15
C ASP A 36 -11.87 -14.45 -0.65
N ALA A 37 -12.02 -14.28 0.67
CA ALA A 37 -13.23 -13.72 1.26
C ALA A 37 -13.46 -12.25 0.87
N HIS A 38 -12.39 -11.44 0.86
CA HIS A 38 -12.46 -10.04 0.42
C HIS A 38 -12.80 -9.92 -1.07
N ARG A 39 -12.19 -10.74 -1.94
CA ARG A 39 -12.51 -10.78 -3.37
C ARG A 39 -13.96 -11.20 -3.63
N ALA A 40 -14.48 -12.17 -2.89
CA ALA A 40 -15.88 -12.59 -3.00
C ALA A 40 -16.86 -11.49 -2.58
N LEU A 41 -16.53 -10.71 -1.53
CA LEU A 41 -17.32 -9.54 -1.14
C LEU A 41 -17.30 -8.46 -2.22
N ALA A 42 -16.12 -8.16 -2.79
CA ALA A 42 -15.99 -7.17 -3.85
C ALA A 42 -16.79 -7.57 -5.10
N GLU A 43 -16.72 -8.83 -5.51
CA GLU A 43 -17.51 -9.35 -6.63
C GLU A 43 -19.02 -9.22 -6.38
N LYS A 44 -19.48 -9.50 -5.15
CA LYS A 44 -20.89 -9.31 -4.78
C LYS A 44 -21.32 -7.85 -4.91
N LEU A 45 -20.47 -6.90 -4.49
CA LEU A 45 -20.75 -5.46 -4.65
C LEU A 45 -20.72 -5.05 -6.13
N CYS A 46 -19.81 -5.63 -6.91
CA CYS A 46 -19.76 -5.43 -8.36
C CYS A 46 -21.07 -5.89 -9.03
N GLN A 47 -21.59 -7.07 -8.69
CA GLN A 47 -22.87 -7.57 -9.22
C GLN A 47 -24.04 -6.65 -8.84
N GLN A 48 -24.07 -6.13 -7.61
CA GLN A 48 -25.08 -5.15 -7.20
C GLN A 48 -25.00 -3.84 -7.99
N ALA A 49 -23.80 -3.38 -8.35
CA ALA A 49 -23.64 -2.23 -9.25
C ALA A 49 -24.20 -2.51 -10.66
N LEU A 50 -24.03 -3.72 -11.19
CA LEU A 50 -24.67 -4.12 -12.47
C LEU A 50 -26.20 -4.07 -12.37
N GLU A 51 -26.78 -4.60 -11.29
CA GLU A 51 -28.23 -4.53 -11.03
C GLU A 51 -28.73 -3.07 -10.93
N ALA A 52 -27.92 -2.20 -10.34
CA ALA A 52 -28.15 -0.76 -10.25
C ALA A 52 -27.85 0.01 -11.56
N LYS A 53 -27.49 -0.69 -12.65
CA LYS A 53 -27.16 -0.13 -13.98
C LYS A 53 -25.95 0.78 -14.01
N MET A 54 -25.01 0.61 -13.07
CA MET A 54 -23.75 1.35 -13.00
C MET A 54 -22.68 0.77 -13.94
N ASN A 55 -23.06 0.40 -15.16
CA ASN A 55 -22.22 -0.30 -16.16
C ASN A 55 -20.99 0.50 -16.63
N HIS A 56 -20.94 1.80 -16.29
CA HIS A 56 -19.79 2.64 -16.54
C HIS A 56 -18.64 2.41 -15.54
N LEU A 57 -18.90 1.71 -14.43
CA LEU A 57 -17.92 1.41 -13.38
C LEU A 57 -17.56 -0.06 -13.30
N VAL A 58 -18.47 -0.95 -13.69
CA VAL A 58 -18.31 -2.41 -13.58
C VAL A 58 -18.83 -3.12 -14.83
N TYR A 59 -18.31 -4.32 -15.11
CA TYR A 59 -18.77 -5.16 -16.21
C TYR A 59 -18.81 -6.65 -15.83
N TRP A 60 -19.66 -7.41 -16.51
CA TRP A 60 -19.69 -8.87 -16.43
C TRP A 60 -18.75 -9.47 -17.47
N SER A 61 -17.85 -10.35 -17.04
CA SER A 61 -17.00 -11.15 -17.92
C SER A 61 -17.64 -12.51 -18.16
N GLU A 62 -18.08 -12.76 -19.40
CA GLU A 62 -18.62 -14.06 -19.79
C GLU A 62 -17.54 -15.17 -19.80
N GLU A 63 -16.28 -14.83 -20.04
CA GLU A 63 -15.19 -15.80 -20.05
C GLU A 63 -14.91 -16.34 -18.65
N GLN A 64 -14.84 -15.44 -17.68
CA GLN A 64 -14.52 -15.78 -16.28
C GLN A 64 -15.78 -16.10 -15.47
N GLN A 65 -16.97 -15.79 -15.98
CA GLN A 65 -18.25 -15.85 -15.27
C GLN A 65 -18.22 -15.06 -13.95
N ARG A 66 -17.63 -13.86 -13.99
CA ARG A 66 -17.42 -12.99 -12.82
C ARG A 66 -17.61 -11.52 -13.17
N CYS A 67 -17.89 -10.71 -12.15
CA CYS A 67 -17.98 -9.25 -12.28
C CYS A 67 -16.65 -8.58 -11.94
N TYR A 68 -16.25 -7.60 -12.75
CA TYR A 68 -14.99 -6.86 -12.60
C TYR A 68 -15.21 -5.34 -12.63
N PRO A 69 -14.32 -4.55 -11.98
CA PRO A 69 -14.26 -3.12 -12.20
C PRO A 69 -13.88 -2.82 -13.65
N THR A 70 -14.43 -1.75 -14.20
CA THR A 70 -13.95 -1.19 -15.47
C THR A 70 -12.64 -0.44 -15.26
N GLN A 71 -11.89 -0.22 -16.34
CA GLN A 71 -10.71 0.64 -16.34
C GLN A 71 -10.96 2.02 -15.73
N LEU A 72 -12.15 2.61 -15.93
CA LEU A 72 -12.51 3.90 -15.33
C LEU A 72 -12.48 3.83 -13.80
N LEU A 73 -13.02 2.77 -13.20
CA LEU A 73 -13.01 2.61 -11.75
C LEU A 73 -11.59 2.33 -11.25
N GLU A 74 -10.84 1.46 -11.94
CA GLU A 74 -9.45 1.14 -11.61
C GLU A 74 -8.56 2.39 -11.62
N GLU A 75 -8.55 3.18 -12.69
CA GLU A 75 -7.72 4.38 -12.82
C GLU A 75 -7.99 5.42 -11.73
N ARG A 76 -9.24 5.53 -11.29
CA ARG A 76 -9.65 6.44 -10.20
C ARG A 76 -9.06 6.05 -8.85
N VAL A 77 -8.68 4.78 -8.70
CA VAL A 77 -8.06 4.21 -7.50
C VAL A 77 -6.54 4.12 -7.64
N MET A 78 -6.03 3.67 -8.80
CA MET A 78 -4.59 3.45 -9.05
C MET A 78 -3.74 4.67 -8.82
N SER A 79 -4.16 5.84 -9.31
CA SER A 79 -3.42 7.08 -9.04
C SER A 79 -3.27 7.43 -7.54
N ARG A 80 -4.16 6.92 -6.67
CA ARG A 80 -4.08 7.10 -5.22
C ARG A 80 -3.24 6.01 -4.57
N VAL A 81 -3.38 4.76 -5.03
CA VAL A 81 -2.57 3.63 -4.58
C VAL A 81 -1.10 3.88 -4.90
N ASP A 82 -0.76 4.28 -6.13
CA ASP A 82 0.61 4.59 -6.54
C ASP A 82 1.25 5.67 -5.66
N ARG A 83 0.50 6.73 -5.34
CA ARG A 83 0.98 7.81 -4.46
C ARG A 83 1.16 7.33 -3.03
N TYR A 84 0.28 6.47 -2.56
CA TYR A 84 0.39 5.87 -1.24
C TYR A 84 1.63 4.98 -1.18
N ASP A 85 1.85 4.12 -2.18
CA ASP A 85 2.99 3.21 -2.25
C ASP A 85 4.32 3.97 -2.33
N ASP A 86 4.41 5.02 -3.16
CA ASP A 86 5.61 5.88 -3.23
C ASP A 86 5.87 6.58 -1.89
N PHE A 87 4.84 7.19 -1.28
CA PHE A 87 4.98 7.81 0.03
C PHE A 87 5.41 6.80 1.11
N ARG A 88 4.77 5.62 1.17
CA ARG A 88 5.08 4.57 2.14
C ARG A 88 6.47 4.00 1.94
N PHE A 89 6.94 3.89 0.69
CA PHE A 89 8.28 3.44 0.39
C PHE A 89 9.33 4.38 0.99
N TRP A 90 9.24 5.68 0.72
CA TRP A 90 10.21 6.65 1.20
C TRP A 90 10.20 6.81 2.72
N ASP A 91 9.03 6.99 3.30
CA ASP A 91 8.85 7.11 4.76
C ASP A 91 9.35 5.85 5.47
N GLY A 92 8.96 4.66 4.98
CA GLY A 92 9.39 3.40 5.56
C GLY A 92 10.89 3.13 5.41
N LEU A 93 11.52 3.63 4.34
CA LEU A 93 12.96 3.53 4.14
C LEU A 93 13.71 4.44 5.12
N ALA A 94 13.28 5.70 5.27
CA ALA A 94 13.86 6.66 6.22
C ALA A 94 13.76 6.14 7.66
N GLU A 95 12.59 5.67 8.09
CA GLU A 95 12.37 5.08 9.42
C GLU A 95 13.36 3.92 9.68
N ARG A 96 13.43 2.95 8.77
CA ARG A 96 14.29 1.75 8.95
C ARG A 96 15.78 2.11 9.01
N LEU A 97 16.22 3.10 8.24
CA LEU A 97 17.60 3.57 8.25
C LEU A 97 17.91 4.36 9.51
N ALA A 98 16.97 5.18 9.99
CA ALA A 98 17.11 5.90 11.25
C ALA A 98 17.25 4.95 12.43
N TRP A 99 16.42 3.90 12.49
CA TRP A 99 16.56 2.84 13.50
C TRP A 99 17.91 2.14 13.45
N ARG A 100 18.36 1.74 12.26
CA ARG A 100 19.68 1.10 12.06
C ARG A 100 20.79 2.01 12.58
N ASP A 101 20.80 3.26 12.14
CA ASP A 101 21.90 4.18 12.43
C ASP A 101 21.90 4.62 13.88
N LEU A 102 20.73 4.80 14.50
CA LEU A 102 20.63 5.04 15.93
C LEU A 102 21.19 3.85 16.71
N GLU A 103 20.85 2.61 16.34
CA GLU A 103 21.41 1.41 16.97
C GLU A 103 22.94 1.35 16.82
N GLU A 104 23.50 1.72 15.66
CA GLU A 104 24.95 1.78 15.44
C GLU A 104 25.62 2.89 16.28
N GLN A 105 24.95 4.03 16.48
CA GLN A 105 25.48 5.17 17.25
C GLN A 105 25.52 4.89 18.76
N VAL A 106 24.45 4.36 19.34
CA VAL A 106 24.33 4.19 20.80
C VAL A 106 24.57 2.76 21.27
N GLY A 107 24.49 1.79 20.37
CA GLY A 107 24.55 0.37 20.66
C GLY A 107 23.20 -0.19 21.15
N ARG A 108 22.88 -1.41 20.72
CA ARG A 108 21.61 -2.10 21.01
C ARG A 108 21.16 -2.04 22.48
N ARG A 109 22.06 -2.36 23.41
CA ARG A 109 21.72 -2.40 24.85
C ARG A 109 21.34 -1.03 25.42
N ALA A 110 21.94 0.05 24.91
CA ALA A 110 21.58 1.40 25.32
C ALA A 110 20.24 1.79 24.69
N LEU A 111 20.05 1.50 23.41
CA LEU A 111 18.80 1.78 22.69
C LEU A 111 17.57 1.10 23.31
N GLU A 112 17.72 -0.16 23.75
CA GLU A 112 16.65 -0.91 24.43
C GLU A 112 16.26 -0.32 25.80
N ARG A 113 17.19 0.36 26.48
CA ARG A 113 17.00 0.96 27.81
C ARG A 113 16.66 2.45 27.74
N MET A 114 16.81 3.05 26.56
CA MET A 114 16.54 4.47 26.31
C MET A 114 15.07 4.78 26.59
N ASP A 115 14.81 5.96 27.13
CA ASP A 115 13.44 6.42 27.31
C ASP A 115 12.72 6.54 25.96
N ARG A 116 11.41 6.28 25.93
CA ARG A 116 10.65 6.27 24.67
C ARG A 116 10.57 7.65 24.03
N PHE A 117 10.46 8.72 24.81
CA PHE A 117 10.40 10.07 24.28
C PHE A 117 11.77 10.51 23.77
N GLU A 118 12.83 10.23 24.53
CA GLU A 118 14.21 10.48 24.10
C GLU A 118 14.50 9.75 22.77
N ARG A 119 14.19 8.46 22.70
CA ARG A 119 14.36 7.65 21.49
C ARG A 119 13.55 8.20 20.32
N GLY A 120 12.29 8.57 20.57
CA GLY A 120 11.43 9.16 19.55
C GLY A 120 12.00 10.44 18.96
N ASN A 121 12.50 11.35 19.81
CA ASN A 121 13.13 12.60 19.35
C ASN A 121 14.37 12.32 18.48
N MET A 122 15.25 11.41 18.92
CA MET A 122 16.45 11.06 18.16
C MET A 122 16.11 10.42 16.81
N LEU A 123 15.12 9.52 16.77
CA LEU A 123 14.66 8.91 15.53
C LEU A 123 14.10 9.96 14.58
N SER A 124 13.23 10.86 15.06
CA SER A 124 12.65 11.92 14.23
C SER A 124 13.71 12.86 13.66
N GLU A 125 14.78 13.16 14.39
CA GLU A 125 15.90 13.97 13.86
C GLU A 125 16.65 13.26 12.72
N ILE A 126 16.91 11.95 12.87
CA ILE A 126 17.60 11.15 11.84
C ILE A 126 16.68 10.90 10.63
N GLU A 127 15.40 10.61 10.86
CA GLU A 127 14.37 10.45 9.83
C GLU A 127 14.24 11.72 8.98
N ALA A 128 14.13 12.90 9.61
CA ALA A 128 14.04 14.17 8.90
C ALA A 128 15.27 14.45 8.00
N TRP A 129 16.46 13.98 8.43
CA TRP A 129 17.65 14.05 7.59
C TRP A 129 17.54 13.13 6.36
N TYR A 130 17.09 11.89 6.56
CA TYR A 130 16.88 10.94 5.47
C TYR A 130 15.78 11.39 4.49
N ASP A 131 14.69 11.96 4.99
CA ASP A 131 13.62 12.53 4.16
C ASP A 131 14.16 13.62 3.23
N GLU A 132 14.97 14.55 3.76
CA GLU A 132 15.57 15.61 2.96
C GLU A 132 16.59 15.06 1.94
N GLU A 133 17.39 14.07 2.36
CA GLU A 133 18.35 13.40 1.48
C GLU A 133 17.65 12.71 0.30
N PHE A 134 16.60 11.94 0.58
CA PHE A 134 15.83 11.24 -0.46
C PHE A 134 15.05 12.20 -1.34
N HIS A 135 14.52 13.30 -0.79
CA HIS A 135 13.86 14.32 -1.57
C HIS A 135 14.79 14.96 -2.61
N ARG A 136 16.06 15.20 -2.25
CA ARG A 136 17.05 15.85 -3.12
C ARG A 136 17.77 14.90 -4.07
N HIS A 137 18.11 13.71 -3.59
CA HIS A 137 19.06 12.81 -4.24
C HIS A 137 18.45 11.45 -4.61
N GLY A 138 17.21 11.16 -4.20
CA GLY A 138 16.60 9.86 -4.38
C GLY A 138 17.51 8.75 -3.86
N LEU A 139 17.86 7.78 -4.71
CA LEU A 139 18.75 6.67 -4.34
C LEU A 139 20.22 6.90 -4.72
N GLU A 140 20.62 8.09 -5.18
CA GLU A 140 21.98 8.34 -5.66
C GLU A 140 23.05 8.03 -4.61
N ASN A 141 22.78 8.34 -3.34
CA ASN A 141 23.72 8.13 -2.23
C ASN A 141 23.45 6.84 -1.43
N LEU A 142 22.39 6.09 -1.76
CA LEU A 142 22.10 4.81 -1.12
C LEU A 142 22.79 3.66 -1.86
N ARG A 143 23.76 3.00 -1.20
CA ARG A 143 24.51 1.88 -1.78
C ARG A 143 24.63 0.72 -0.79
N MET A 144 24.49 -0.49 -1.32
CA MET A 144 24.79 -1.71 -0.59
C MET A 144 26.30 -1.93 -0.51
N LYS A 145 26.81 -2.32 0.66
CA LYS A 145 28.24 -2.68 0.85
C LYS A 145 28.63 -3.93 0.06
N SER A 146 27.69 -4.85 -0.14
CA SER A 146 27.83 -6.04 -0.98
C SER A 146 27.28 -5.79 -2.39
N ARG A 147 27.79 -6.54 -3.37
CA ARG A 147 27.27 -6.53 -4.75
C ARG A 147 26.33 -7.71 -4.98
N PRO A 148 25.31 -7.57 -5.84
CA PRO A 148 24.50 -8.70 -6.26
C PRO A 148 25.38 -9.74 -6.99
N PRO A 149 25.02 -11.03 -6.95
CA PRO A 149 25.74 -12.08 -7.66
C PRO A 149 25.80 -11.78 -9.17
N LYS A 150 26.93 -12.08 -9.81
CA LYS A 150 27.20 -11.76 -11.24
C LYS A 150 26.30 -12.49 -12.25
N ASN A 151 25.48 -13.44 -11.81
CA ASN A 151 24.59 -14.21 -12.67
C ASN A 151 23.19 -13.57 -12.66
N VAL A 152 23.10 -12.39 -13.26
CA VAL A 152 21.82 -11.83 -13.71
C VAL A 152 21.74 -12.23 -15.18
N ASN A 153 20.95 -13.25 -15.49
CA ASN A 153 20.52 -13.53 -16.87
C ASN A 153 19.44 -12.52 -17.27
#